data_AF-A0A7J2I1D7-F1
#
_entry.id   AF-A0A7J2I1D7-F1
#
_cell.length_a   1.000
_cell.length_b   1.000
_cell.length_c   1.000
_cell.angle_alpha   90.00
_cell.angle_beta   90.00
_cell.angle_gamma   90.00
#
_symmetry.space_group_name_H-M   'P 1'
#
loop_
_entity.id
_entity.type
_entity.pdbx_description
1 polymer ?
#
loop_
_entity_poly.entity_id
_entity_poly.type
_entity_poly.pdbx_seq_one_letter_code
_entity_poly.pdbx_strand_id
1 'polypeptide(L)'
;GLRKFDDGKVTILGFDLVKDSYKVRSLIGFCPQETLLYDLLSVKENFAFTASLYSMSSREFKEKLDYFSKILGVEEFLNRKVKELSGGMKRRANLATSIIHDPPIIILDEPTVGFDPNVKREFWELIKSLRENGKTVLLSTHDMYEADELCDRVAIMDKGKIVALDKPQMLKEKFGGEALINIKMKEPLTKEGLTFFEKYNVTLKDEEIQIFTKNPWKIMPEIAKKLISKGLLTEKIEVAEPTLEDVFVKLTGRRLAEEE
;
A
#
# COMPACT_ATOMS: atom_id res chain seq x y z
N GLY A 1 -1.71 -6.12 -21.35
CA GLY A 1 -2.15 -6.55 -22.69
C GLY A 1 -3.49 -7.27 -22.69
N LEU A 2 -4.41 -6.95 -21.76
CA LEU A 2 -5.76 -7.51 -21.72
C LEU A 2 -6.81 -6.60 -22.39
N ARG A 3 -6.45 -5.33 -22.62
CA ARG A 3 -7.26 -4.33 -23.32
C ARG A 3 -6.47 -3.73 -24.48
N LYS A 4 -7.18 -3.19 -25.47
CA LYS A 4 -6.60 -2.38 -26.54
C LYS A 4 -6.34 -0.96 -26.04
N PHE A 5 -5.26 -0.37 -26.53
CA PHE A 5 -4.95 1.03 -26.27
C PHE A 5 -5.77 1.93 -27.20
N ASP A 6 -6.26 3.05 -26.68
CA ASP A 6 -6.80 4.13 -27.51
C ASP A 6 -5.66 4.89 -28.20
N ASP A 7 -4.58 5.17 -27.47
CA ASP A 7 -3.32 5.74 -27.97
C ASP A 7 -2.14 5.41 -27.02
N GLY A 8 -0.92 5.72 -27.44
CA GLY A 8 0.30 5.61 -26.63
C GLY A 8 1.09 4.32 -26.84
N LYS A 9 2.13 4.14 -26.01
CA LYS A 9 3.05 3.00 -26.08
C LYS A 9 3.46 2.56 -24.69
N VAL A 10 3.54 1.25 -24.49
CA VAL A 10 4.07 0.64 -23.26
C VAL A 10 5.23 -0.28 -23.64
N THR A 11 6.36 -0.12 -22.96
CA THR A 11 7.53 -0.99 -23.10
C THR A 11 7.89 -1.63 -21.77
N ILE A 12 8.23 -2.92 -21.80
CA ILE A 12 8.58 -3.70 -20.62
C ILE A 12 9.94 -4.34 -20.86
N LEU A 13 10.95 -3.93 -20.08
CA LEU A 13 12.34 -4.36 -20.25
C LEU A 13 12.85 -4.22 -21.71
N GLY A 14 12.45 -3.12 -22.37
CA GLY A 14 12.82 -2.82 -23.76
C GLY A 14 11.92 -3.45 -24.83
N PHE A 15 11.02 -4.37 -24.46
CA PHE A 15 10.08 -5.01 -25.38
C PHE A 15 8.78 -4.22 -25.51
N ASP A 16 8.22 -4.13 -26.71
CA ASP A 16 6.95 -3.47 -26.96
C ASP A 16 5.78 -4.38 -26.55
N LEU A 17 4.86 -3.87 -25.74
CA LEU A 17 3.77 -4.68 -25.18
C LEU A 17 2.86 -5.30 -26.25
N VAL A 18 2.68 -4.64 -27.40
CA VAL A 18 1.80 -5.13 -28.47
C VAL A 18 2.59 -6.03 -29.42
N LYS A 19 3.76 -5.57 -29.91
CA LYS A 19 4.55 -6.31 -30.90
C LYS A 19 5.21 -7.55 -30.30
N ASP A 20 5.69 -7.48 -29.07
CA ASP A 20 6.43 -8.54 -28.38
C ASP A 20 5.58 -9.25 -27.32
N SER A 21 4.26 -9.31 -27.51
CA SER A 21 3.30 -9.62 -26.45
C SER A 21 3.54 -10.95 -25.72
N TYR A 22 3.98 -12.01 -26.42
CA TYR A 22 4.32 -13.29 -25.80
C TYR A 22 5.53 -13.19 -24.87
N LYS A 23 6.59 -12.50 -25.34
CA LYS A 23 7.79 -12.25 -24.53
C LYS A 23 7.45 -11.42 -23.31
N VAL A 24 6.67 -10.36 -23.49
CA VAL A 24 6.25 -9.49 -22.38
C VAL A 24 5.41 -10.25 -21.35
N ARG A 25 4.46 -11.10 -21.78
CA ARG A 25 3.68 -11.95 -20.84
C ARG A 25 4.56 -12.90 -20.04
N SER A 26 5.61 -13.48 -20.63
CA SER A 26 6.56 -14.33 -19.89
C SER A 26 7.39 -13.58 -18.84
N LEU A 27 7.48 -12.25 -18.93
CA LEU A 27 8.26 -11.40 -18.02
C LEU A 27 7.42 -10.83 -16.87
N ILE A 28 6.10 -11.07 -16.86
CA ILE A 28 5.18 -10.51 -15.90
C ILE A 28 4.45 -11.63 -15.16
N GLY A 29 4.35 -11.52 -13.84
CA GLY A 29 3.35 -12.20 -13.04
C GLY A 29 2.21 -11.24 -12.75
N PHE A 30 0.99 -11.58 -13.11
CA PHE A 30 -0.20 -10.74 -12.85
C PHE A 30 -1.12 -11.46 -11.88
N CYS A 31 -1.33 -10.86 -10.71
CA CYS A 31 -2.25 -11.32 -9.68
C CYS A 31 -3.46 -10.38 -9.65
N PRO A 32 -4.59 -10.73 -10.29
CA PRO A 32 -5.81 -9.92 -10.25
C PRO A 32 -6.46 -9.94 -8.86
N GLN A 33 -7.44 -9.07 -8.64
CA GLN A 33 -8.25 -9.06 -7.41
C GLN A 33 -8.99 -10.40 -7.19
N GLU A 34 -9.56 -10.97 -8.26
CA GLU A 34 -10.19 -12.30 -8.24
C GLU A 34 -9.17 -13.44 -8.23
N THR A 35 -9.56 -14.61 -7.71
CA THR A 35 -8.68 -15.79 -7.69
C THR A 35 -8.62 -16.46 -9.06
N LEU A 36 -7.41 -16.76 -9.54
CA LEU A 36 -7.16 -17.50 -10.78
C LEU A 36 -7.11 -19.03 -10.58
N LEU A 37 -7.36 -19.47 -9.36
CA LEU A 37 -7.21 -20.86 -8.95
C LEU A 37 -8.44 -21.71 -9.32
N TYR A 38 -8.21 -22.93 -9.80
CA TYR A 38 -9.24 -23.95 -9.97
C TYR A 38 -9.56 -24.61 -8.63
N ASP A 39 -10.80 -24.42 -8.18
CA ASP A 39 -11.30 -24.88 -6.86
C ASP A 39 -11.21 -26.40 -6.62
N LEU A 40 -11.31 -27.20 -7.69
CA LEU A 40 -11.27 -28.66 -7.62
C LEU A 40 -9.85 -29.24 -7.58
N LEU A 41 -8.86 -28.46 -8.01
CA LEU A 41 -7.46 -28.83 -7.97
C LEU A 41 -6.84 -28.46 -6.62
N SER A 42 -5.81 -29.20 -6.23
CA SER A 42 -4.93 -28.81 -5.14
C SER A 42 -4.11 -27.57 -5.51
N VAL A 43 -3.54 -26.89 -4.51
CA VAL A 43 -2.64 -25.75 -4.73
C VAL A 43 -1.45 -26.16 -5.60
N LYS A 44 -0.84 -27.31 -5.30
CA LYS A 44 0.28 -27.85 -6.08
C LYS A 44 -0.12 -28.16 -7.52
N GLU A 45 -1.33 -28.69 -7.76
CA GLU A 45 -1.83 -28.94 -9.10
C GLU A 45 -2.09 -27.65 -9.88
N ASN A 46 -2.60 -26.60 -9.22
CA ASN A 46 -2.72 -25.27 -9.83
C ASN A 46 -1.36 -24.69 -10.24
N PHE A 47 -0.34 -24.87 -9.40
CA PHE A 47 1.01 -24.41 -9.71
C PHE A 47 1.60 -25.20 -10.88
N ALA A 48 1.43 -26.53 -10.88
CA ALA A 48 1.89 -27.40 -11.97
C ALA A 48 1.18 -27.07 -13.29
N PHE A 49 -0.13 -26.81 -13.25
CA PHE A 49 -0.90 -26.36 -14.41
C PHE A 49 -0.31 -25.06 -14.97
N THR A 50 -0.10 -24.06 -14.12
CA THR A 50 0.45 -22.77 -14.56
C THR A 50 1.88 -22.90 -15.09
N ALA A 51 2.74 -23.67 -14.41
CA ALA A 51 4.09 -23.95 -14.85
C ALA A 51 4.12 -24.61 -16.26
N SER A 52 3.15 -25.47 -16.56
CA SER A 52 3.03 -26.09 -17.89
C SER A 52 2.68 -25.07 -18.98
N LEU A 53 1.86 -24.05 -18.68
CA LEU A 53 1.54 -22.97 -19.62
C LEU A 53 2.79 -22.13 -19.97
N TYR A 54 3.73 -22.02 -19.04
CA TYR A 54 5.02 -21.36 -19.25
C TYR A 54 6.12 -22.31 -19.74
N SER A 55 5.77 -23.55 -20.11
CA SER A 55 6.70 -24.56 -20.64
C SER A 55 7.89 -24.86 -19.72
N MET A 56 7.69 -24.76 -18.40
CA MET A 56 8.72 -25.08 -17.42
C MET A 56 9.01 -26.58 -17.41
N SER A 57 10.29 -26.95 -17.33
CA SER A 57 10.69 -28.33 -17.10
C SER A 57 10.29 -28.81 -15.70
N SER A 58 10.17 -30.12 -15.50
CA SER A 58 9.88 -30.69 -14.17
C SER A 58 10.94 -30.33 -13.13
N ARG A 59 12.19 -30.13 -13.57
CA ARG A 59 13.29 -29.69 -12.71
C ARG A 59 13.07 -28.23 -12.26
N GLU A 60 12.86 -27.32 -13.21
CA GLU A 60 12.59 -25.91 -12.90
C GLU A 60 11.35 -25.76 -12.02
N PHE A 61 10.27 -26.49 -12.34
CA PHE A 61 9.06 -26.47 -11.53
C PHE A 61 9.33 -26.90 -10.08
N LYS A 62 10.08 -27.98 -9.86
CA LYS A 62 10.42 -28.44 -8.50
C LYS A 62 11.24 -27.39 -7.74
N GLU A 63 12.26 -26.83 -8.39
CA GLU A 63 13.12 -25.80 -7.79
C GLU A 63 12.31 -24.53 -7.43
N LYS A 64 11.42 -24.07 -8.32
CA LYS A 64 10.56 -22.90 -8.06
C LYS A 64 9.45 -23.17 -7.07
N LEU A 65 8.86 -24.37 -7.08
CA LEU A 65 7.89 -24.80 -6.09
C LEU A 65 8.49 -24.72 -4.69
N ASP A 66 9.67 -25.30 -4.47
CA ASP A 66 10.31 -25.28 -3.15
C ASP A 66 10.66 -23.85 -2.71
N TYR A 67 11.12 -23.00 -3.64
CA TYR A 67 11.45 -21.59 -3.37
C TYR A 67 10.20 -20.76 -2.99
N PHE A 68 9.17 -20.74 -3.85
CA PHE A 68 7.98 -19.93 -3.62
C PHE A 68 7.11 -20.48 -2.50
N SER A 69 7.16 -21.79 -2.23
CA SER A 69 6.41 -22.37 -1.12
C SER A 69 6.89 -21.86 0.23
N LYS A 70 8.21 -21.69 0.38
CA LYS A 70 8.83 -21.11 1.58
C LYS A 70 8.57 -19.62 1.69
N ILE A 71 8.85 -18.87 0.61
CA ILE A 71 8.70 -17.41 0.62
C ILE A 71 7.26 -17.01 0.90
N LEU A 72 6.29 -17.70 0.30
CA LEU A 72 4.87 -17.35 0.40
C LEU A 72 4.14 -18.12 1.50
N GLY A 73 4.84 -18.95 2.28
CA GLY A 73 4.26 -19.71 3.39
C GLY A 73 3.10 -20.61 2.97
N VAL A 74 3.21 -21.30 1.82
CA VAL A 74 2.15 -22.19 1.30
C VAL A 74 2.42 -23.69 1.53
N GLU A 75 3.58 -24.04 2.10
CA GLU A 75 4.03 -25.43 2.29
C GLU A 75 2.99 -26.32 2.99
N GLU A 76 2.35 -25.81 4.05
CA GLU A 76 1.42 -26.56 4.90
C GLU A 76 0.10 -26.95 4.20
N PHE A 77 -0.22 -26.33 3.06
CA PHE A 77 -1.49 -26.53 2.36
C PHE A 77 -1.34 -26.78 0.86
N LEU A 78 -0.13 -27.10 0.37
CA LEU A 78 0.12 -27.42 -1.04
C LEU A 78 -0.77 -28.56 -1.58
N ASN A 79 -1.08 -29.55 -0.75
CA ASN A 79 -1.85 -30.73 -1.15
C ASN A 79 -3.37 -30.58 -0.90
N ARG A 80 -3.82 -29.46 -0.29
CA ARG A 80 -5.25 -29.21 -0.06
C ARG A 80 -5.90 -28.68 -1.32
N LYS A 81 -7.19 -28.99 -1.51
CA LYS A 81 -7.97 -28.42 -2.63
C LYS A 81 -8.21 -26.95 -2.37
N VAL A 82 -8.20 -26.14 -3.43
CA VAL A 82 -8.38 -24.68 -3.30
C VAL A 82 -9.70 -24.34 -2.62
N LYS A 83 -10.78 -25.09 -2.89
CA LYS A 83 -12.08 -24.90 -2.23
C LYS A 83 -12.07 -25.07 -0.70
N GLU A 84 -11.04 -25.72 -0.14
CA GLU A 84 -10.89 -25.99 1.30
C GLU A 84 -10.08 -24.89 2.02
N LEU A 85 -9.54 -23.92 1.28
CA LEU A 85 -8.69 -22.87 1.81
C LEU A 85 -9.50 -21.69 2.36
N SER A 86 -8.98 -21.04 3.41
CA SER A 86 -9.46 -19.73 3.85
C SER A 86 -9.16 -18.65 2.80
N GLY A 87 -9.80 -17.46 2.90
CA GLY A 87 -9.57 -16.36 1.98
C GLY A 87 -8.10 -15.94 1.87
N GLY A 88 -7.41 -15.78 3.01
CA GLY A 88 -5.97 -15.46 3.04
C GLY A 88 -5.10 -16.56 2.42
N MET A 89 -5.41 -17.83 2.68
CA MET A 89 -4.72 -18.97 2.04
C MET A 89 -4.92 -18.97 0.52
N LYS A 90 -6.15 -18.73 0.05
CA LYS A 90 -6.44 -18.61 -1.39
C LYS A 90 -5.63 -17.49 -2.02
N ARG A 91 -5.50 -16.34 -1.37
CA ARG A 91 -4.71 -15.22 -1.92
C ARG A 91 -3.21 -15.53 -1.97
N ARG A 92 -2.65 -16.16 -0.94
CA ARG A 92 -1.23 -16.60 -0.95
C ARG A 92 -0.98 -17.60 -2.07
N ALA A 93 -1.88 -18.56 -2.26
CA ALA A 93 -1.83 -19.50 -3.38
C ALA A 93 -2.02 -18.79 -4.74
N ASN A 94 -2.89 -17.78 -4.83
CA ASN A 94 -3.12 -17.01 -6.06
C ASN A 94 -1.86 -16.25 -6.46
N LEU A 95 -1.24 -15.55 -5.50
CA LEU A 95 0.04 -14.87 -5.71
C LEU A 95 1.12 -15.86 -6.16
N ALA A 96 1.29 -16.97 -5.45
CA ALA A 96 2.25 -18.01 -5.79
C ALA A 96 2.04 -18.55 -7.21
N THR A 97 0.80 -18.81 -7.59
CA THR A 97 0.44 -19.26 -8.95
C THR A 97 0.82 -18.22 -9.98
N SER A 98 0.56 -16.94 -9.71
CA SER A 98 0.86 -15.84 -10.64
C SER A 98 2.35 -15.59 -10.86
N ILE A 99 3.23 -16.14 -10.02
CA ILE A 99 4.69 -15.90 -10.08
C ILE A 99 5.53 -17.18 -10.14
N ILE A 100 4.94 -18.36 -10.25
CA ILE A 100 5.66 -19.64 -10.23
C ILE A 100 6.70 -19.76 -11.36
N HIS A 101 6.46 -19.07 -12.49
CA HIS A 101 7.38 -18.95 -13.62
C HIS A 101 8.52 -17.94 -13.38
N ASP A 102 8.66 -17.45 -12.16
CA ASP A 102 9.72 -16.58 -11.69
C ASP A 102 9.90 -15.26 -12.47
N PRO A 103 8.84 -14.51 -12.74
CA PRO A 103 8.92 -13.28 -13.53
C PRO A 103 9.75 -12.21 -12.79
N PRO A 104 10.45 -11.33 -13.53
CA PRO A 104 11.13 -10.16 -12.95
C PRO A 104 10.17 -9.05 -12.50
N ILE A 105 8.97 -8.98 -13.10
CA ILE A 105 7.97 -7.95 -12.80
C ILE A 105 6.69 -8.62 -12.29
N ILE A 106 6.16 -8.13 -11.19
CA ILE A 106 4.93 -8.63 -10.57
C ILE A 106 3.94 -7.47 -10.52
N ILE A 107 2.74 -7.68 -11.02
CA ILE A 107 1.64 -6.72 -11.00
C ILE A 107 0.56 -7.28 -10.09
N LEU A 108 0.21 -6.53 -9.05
CA LEU A 108 -0.79 -6.89 -8.06
C LEU A 108 -1.97 -5.93 -8.16
N ASP A 109 -3.15 -6.46 -8.41
CA ASP A 109 -4.38 -5.67 -8.44
C ASP A 109 -5.14 -5.82 -7.13
N GLU A 110 -5.19 -4.74 -6.36
CA GLU A 110 -5.84 -4.66 -5.04
C GLU A 110 -5.47 -5.86 -4.14
N PRO A 111 -4.17 -6.05 -3.80
CA PRO A 111 -3.66 -7.28 -3.20
C PRO A 111 -4.30 -7.64 -1.86
N THR A 112 -4.64 -6.65 -1.04
CA THR A 112 -5.06 -6.85 0.36
C THR A 112 -6.49 -6.40 0.66
N VAL A 113 -7.27 -6.08 -0.38
CA VAL A 113 -8.66 -5.65 -0.20
C VAL A 113 -9.48 -6.78 0.44
N GLY A 114 -10.26 -6.42 1.46
CA GLY A 114 -11.06 -7.36 2.24
C GLY A 114 -10.28 -8.22 3.24
N PHE A 115 -8.98 -7.94 3.45
CA PHE A 115 -8.21 -8.63 4.48
C PHE A 115 -8.44 -8.02 5.86
N ASP A 116 -8.40 -8.88 6.88
CA ASP A 116 -8.22 -8.40 8.24
C ASP A 116 -6.80 -7.83 8.45
N PRO A 117 -6.58 -7.00 9.49
CA PRO A 117 -5.30 -6.34 9.70
C PRO A 117 -4.09 -7.28 9.83
N ASN A 118 -4.25 -8.49 10.37
CA ASN A 118 -3.13 -9.41 10.56
C ASN A 118 -2.72 -10.04 9.23
N VAL A 119 -3.70 -10.53 8.46
CA VAL A 119 -3.44 -11.12 7.14
C VAL A 119 -2.88 -10.08 6.17
N LYS A 120 -3.33 -8.82 6.26
CA LYS A 120 -2.77 -7.70 5.51
C LYS A 120 -1.27 -7.51 5.79
N ARG A 121 -0.88 -7.44 7.07
CA ARG A 121 0.53 -7.31 7.47
C ARG A 121 1.37 -8.50 7.03
N GLU A 122 0.86 -9.72 7.18
CA GLU A 122 1.55 -10.91 6.67
C GLU A 122 1.80 -10.81 5.16
N PHE A 123 0.80 -10.39 4.39
CA PHE A 123 0.91 -10.25 2.94
C PHE A 123 1.89 -9.13 2.53
N TRP A 124 1.96 -8.05 3.31
CA TRP A 124 2.93 -6.98 3.10
C TRP A 124 4.36 -7.46 3.25
N GLU A 125 4.65 -8.29 4.26
CA GLU A 125 5.98 -8.89 4.42
C GLU A 125 6.35 -9.79 3.22
N LEU A 126 5.35 -10.47 2.62
CA LEU A 126 5.58 -11.22 1.37
C LEU A 126 5.99 -10.30 0.21
N ILE A 127 5.30 -9.16 0.06
CA ILE A 127 5.63 -8.18 -0.99
C ILE A 127 7.03 -7.61 -0.77
N LYS A 128 7.38 -7.26 0.47
CA LYS A 128 8.72 -6.77 0.83
C LYS A 128 9.79 -7.82 0.52
N SER A 129 9.54 -9.09 0.87
CA SER A 129 10.45 -10.20 0.56
C SER A 129 10.65 -10.38 -0.94
N LEU A 130 9.59 -10.29 -1.76
CA LEU A 130 9.72 -10.34 -3.22
C LEU A 130 10.61 -9.21 -3.75
N ARG A 131 10.42 -7.98 -3.25
CA ARG A 131 11.27 -6.83 -3.59
C ARG A 131 12.73 -7.06 -3.19
N GLU A 132 12.99 -7.53 -1.97
CA GLU A 132 14.34 -7.83 -1.47
C GLU A 132 15.05 -8.91 -2.30
N ASN A 133 14.29 -9.83 -2.89
CA ASN A 133 14.78 -10.83 -3.83
C ASN A 133 14.91 -10.31 -5.29
N GLY A 134 14.92 -8.98 -5.49
CA GLY A 134 15.21 -8.34 -6.77
C GLY A 134 14.02 -8.27 -7.74
N LYS A 135 12.79 -8.50 -7.27
CA LYS A 135 11.58 -8.36 -8.09
C LYS A 135 11.13 -6.91 -8.15
N THR A 136 10.64 -6.48 -9.31
CA THR A 136 9.91 -5.21 -9.43
C THR A 136 8.43 -5.47 -9.18
N VAL A 137 7.85 -4.82 -8.17
CA VAL A 137 6.42 -4.95 -7.86
C VAL A 137 5.69 -3.66 -8.22
N LEU A 138 4.66 -3.78 -9.05
CA LEU A 138 3.69 -2.73 -9.31
C LEU A 138 2.37 -3.14 -8.65
N LEU A 139 1.87 -2.33 -7.71
CA LEU A 139 0.60 -2.58 -7.05
C LEU A 139 -0.38 -1.44 -7.30
N SER A 140 -1.64 -1.77 -7.57
CA SER A 140 -2.77 -0.85 -7.47
C SER A 140 -3.45 -1.05 -6.12
N THR A 141 -3.75 0.06 -5.45
CA THR A 141 -4.45 0.04 -4.17
C THR A 141 -5.18 1.38 -3.98
N HIS A 142 -6.36 1.31 -3.36
CA HIS A 142 -7.05 2.49 -2.83
C HIS A 142 -6.68 2.77 -1.36
N ASP A 143 -5.90 1.89 -0.73
CA ASP A 143 -5.45 2.03 0.65
C ASP A 143 -4.15 2.85 0.71
N MET A 144 -4.27 4.11 1.12
CA MET A 144 -3.14 5.04 1.18
C MET A 144 -2.08 4.63 2.21
N TYR A 145 -2.48 3.88 3.25
CA TYR A 145 -1.55 3.35 4.24
C TYR A 145 -0.74 2.18 3.64
N GLU A 146 -1.35 1.34 2.79
CA GLU A 146 -0.62 0.33 2.01
C GLU A 146 0.41 0.94 1.06
N ALA A 147 0.03 1.99 0.35
CA ALA A 147 0.93 2.68 -0.55
C ALA A 147 2.14 3.29 0.20
N ASP A 148 1.90 3.92 1.36
CA ASP A 148 2.95 4.54 2.18
C ASP A 148 3.93 3.50 2.76
N GLU A 149 3.43 2.35 3.18
CA GLU A 149 4.22 1.30 3.84
C GLU A 149 5.02 0.42 2.87
N LEU A 150 4.51 0.20 1.66
CA LEU A 150 5.12 -0.75 0.70
C LEU A 150 5.92 -0.08 -0.42
N CYS A 151 5.51 1.11 -0.88
CA CYS A 151 5.97 1.61 -2.17
C CYS A 151 7.19 2.53 -2.04
N ASP A 152 8.21 2.26 -2.86
CA ASP A 152 9.34 3.18 -2.98
C ASP A 152 8.93 4.49 -3.69
N ARG A 153 7.90 4.43 -4.54
CA ARG A 153 7.29 5.55 -5.26
C ARG A 153 5.79 5.31 -5.44
N VAL A 154 5.00 6.38 -5.35
CA VAL A 154 3.54 6.34 -5.49
C VAL A 154 3.12 7.26 -6.62
N ALA A 155 2.32 6.71 -7.55
CA ALA A 155 1.61 7.48 -8.58
C ALA A 155 0.17 7.69 -8.10
N ILE A 156 -0.22 8.94 -7.84
CA ILE A 156 -1.61 9.27 -7.52
C ILE A 156 -2.35 9.51 -8.83
N MET A 157 -3.40 8.73 -9.05
CA MET A 157 -4.26 8.85 -10.23
C MET A 157 -5.62 9.46 -9.87
N ASP A 158 -6.08 10.42 -10.66
CA ASP A 158 -7.44 10.98 -10.60
C ASP A 158 -7.96 11.18 -12.03
N LYS A 159 -9.22 10.78 -12.28
CA LYS A 159 -9.90 10.89 -13.59
C LYS A 159 -9.03 10.45 -14.77
N GLY A 160 -8.33 9.32 -14.62
CA GLY A 160 -7.49 8.73 -15.66
C GLY A 160 -6.15 9.42 -15.90
N LYS A 161 -5.73 10.34 -15.02
CA LYS A 161 -4.45 11.06 -15.14
C LYS A 161 -3.61 10.89 -13.88
N ILE A 162 -2.29 10.79 -14.03
CA ILE A 162 -1.36 10.87 -12.91
C ILE A 162 -1.28 12.34 -12.50
N VAL A 163 -1.76 12.67 -11.30
CA VAL A 163 -1.75 14.04 -10.76
C VAL A 163 -0.50 14.31 -9.92
N ALA A 164 0.12 13.27 -9.36
CA ALA A 164 1.41 13.35 -8.68
C ALA A 164 2.15 12.01 -8.76
N LEU A 165 3.49 12.07 -8.78
CA LEU A 165 4.36 10.90 -8.79
C LEU A 165 5.68 11.23 -8.10
N ASP A 166 5.91 10.65 -6.92
CA ASP A 166 7.16 10.81 -6.17
C ASP A 166 7.29 9.71 -5.11
N LYS A 167 8.33 9.75 -4.27
CA LYS A 167 8.38 8.96 -3.03
C LYS A 167 7.26 9.40 -2.07
N PRO A 168 6.67 8.49 -1.27
CA PRO A 168 5.60 8.85 -0.33
C PRO A 168 5.93 10.06 0.55
N GLN A 169 7.13 10.09 1.12
CA GLN A 169 7.59 11.20 1.96
C GLN A 169 7.63 12.54 1.20
N MET A 170 8.12 12.55 -0.03
CA MET A 170 8.18 13.77 -0.85
C MET A 170 6.79 14.27 -1.24
N LEU A 171 5.84 13.36 -1.47
CA LEU A 171 4.44 13.70 -1.69
C LEU A 171 3.82 14.36 -0.45
N LYS A 172 4.03 13.77 0.73
CA LYS A 172 3.56 14.31 2.02
C LYS A 172 4.13 15.71 2.30
N GLU A 173 5.42 15.93 2.05
CA GLU A 173 6.05 17.25 2.25
C GLU A 173 5.56 18.31 1.25
N LYS A 174 5.41 17.93 -0.03
CA LYS A 174 5.04 18.87 -1.09
C LYS A 174 3.55 19.21 -1.07
N PHE A 175 2.72 18.21 -0.80
CA PHE A 175 1.27 18.32 -0.96
C PHE A 175 0.51 18.06 0.33
N GLY A 176 0.98 17.24 1.26
CA GLY A 176 0.23 16.84 2.47
C GLY A 176 -0.23 18.00 3.35
N GLY A 177 0.43 19.16 3.25
CA GLY A 177 0.01 20.37 3.95
C GLY A 177 0.81 20.59 5.22
N GLU A 178 0.15 21.10 6.26
CA GLU A 178 0.77 21.37 7.54
C GLU A 178 0.50 20.22 8.50
N ALA A 179 1.49 19.83 9.30
CA ALA A 179 1.29 18.88 10.37
C ALA A 179 0.36 19.48 11.43
N LEU A 180 -0.33 18.60 12.14
CA LEU A 180 -1.30 18.97 13.16
C LEU A 180 -0.75 18.64 14.54
N ILE A 181 -0.73 19.63 15.42
CA ILE A 181 -0.52 19.44 16.85
C ILE A 181 -1.89 19.45 17.52
N ASN A 182 -2.27 18.32 18.13
CA ASN A 182 -3.50 18.18 18.92
C ASN A 182 -3.17 18.23 20.40
N ILE A 183 -3.85 19.12 21.12
CA ILE A 183 -3.68 19.28 22.56
C ILE A 183 -5.03 19.18 23.22
N LYS A 184 -5.18 18.18 24.10
CA LYS A 184 -6.34 18.03 24.97
C LYS A 184 -5.97 18.48 26.37
N MET A 185 -6.69 19.46 26.90
CA MET A 185 -6.48 19.98 28.23
C MET A 185 -7.22 19.14 29.27
N LYS A 186 -6.68 19.03 30.50
CA LYS A 186 -7.40 18.39 31.62
C LYS A 186 -8.56 19.25 32.13
N GLU A 187 -8.43 20.56 32.00
CA GLU A 187 -9.41 21.55 32.46
C GLU A 187 -9.74 22.51 31.30
N PRO A 188 -10.97 23.04 31.25
CA PRO A 188 -11.35 24.02 30.24
C PRO A 188 -10.40 25.22 30.25
N LEU A 189 -9.95 25.65 29.07
CA LEU A 189 -9.08 26.82 28.98
C LEU A 189 -9.82 28.08 29.42
N THR A 190 -9.16 28.83 30.31
CA THR A 190 -9.55 30.21 30.58
C THR A 190 -9.30 31.08 29.34
N LYS A 191 -9.95 32.24 29.24
CA LYS A 191 -9.72 33.19 28.13
C LYS A 191 -8.23 33.58 27.99
N GLU A 192 -7.49 33.67 29.09
CA GLU A 192 -6.04 33.92 29.10
C GLU A 192 -5.18 32.73 28.64
N GLY A 193 -5.74 31.52 28.70
CA GLY A 193 -5.15 30.31 28.13
C GLY A 193 -5.32 30.28 26.61
N LEU A 194 -6.44 30.77 26.09
CA LEU A 194 -6.71 30.84 24.64
C LEU A 194 -5.82 31.87 23.92
N THR A 195 -5.55 33.04 24.52
CA THR A 195 -4.67 34.06 23.93
C THR A 195 -3.24 33.57 23.70
N PHE A 196 -2.79 32.53 24.43
CA PHE A 196 -1.48 31.92 24.18
C PHE A 196 -1.41 31.26 22.79
N PHE A 197 -2.54 30.69 22.36
CA PHE A 197 -2.61 29.93 21.13
C PHE A 197 -2.85 30.83 19.91
N GLU A 198 -3.41 32.03 20.08
CA GLU A 198 -3.71 33.00 19.00
C GLU A 198 -2.53 33.30 18.06
N LYS A 199 -1.28 33.17 18.55
CA LYS A 199 -0.09 33.34 17.71
C LYS A 199 0.16 32.20 16.72
N TYR A 200 -0.56 31.09 16.86
CA TYR A 200 -0.54 29.94 15.98
C TYR A 200 -1.83 29.86 15.19
N ASN A 201 -1.82 29.12 14.07
CA ASN A 201 -3.02 28.85 13.29
C ASN A 201 -3.86 27.79 14.01
N VAL A 202 -4.76 28.24 14.90
CA VAL A 202 -5.50 27.39 15.84
C VAL A 202 -6.92 27.18 15.39
N THR A 203 -7.38 25.93 15.50
CA THR A 203 -8.79 25.57 15.44
C THR A 203 -9.18 24.84 16.72
N LEU A 204 -10.37 25.10 17.26
CA LEU A 204 -10.94 24.30 18.34
C LEU A 204 -11.89 23.28 17.72
N LYS A 205 -11.63 22.00 17.94
CA LYS A 205 -12.45 20.91 17.42
C LYS A 205 -12.50 19.77 18.42
N ASP A 206 -13.69 19.25 18.71
CA ASP A 206 -13.91 18.11 19.61
C ASP A 206 -13.24 18.28 20.99
N GLU A 207 -13.29 19.49 21.56
CA GLU A 207 -12.63 19.88 22.83
C GLU A 207 -11.08 19.84 22.80
N GLU A 208 -10.49 19.65 21.63
CA GLU A 208 -9.04 19.70 21.41
C GLU A 208 -8.62 21.01 20.72
N ILE A 209 -7.45 21.51 21.10
CA ILE A 209 -6.77 22.59 20.39
C ILE A 209 -5.96 21.97 19.26
N GLN A 210 -6.27 22.37 18.04
CA GLN A 210 -5.63 21.94 16.81
C GLN A 210 -4.73 23.06 16.29
N ILE A 211 -3.43 22.83 16.20
CA ILE A 211 -2.47 23.81 15.68
C ILE A 211 -1.84 23.25 14.40
N PHE A 212 -2.09 23.93 13.28
CA PHE A 212 -1.47 23.58 12.01
C PHE A 212 -0.11 24.26 11.86
N THR A 213 0.92 23.49 11.52
CA THR A 213 2.28 23.99 11.31
C THR A 213 3.13 23.12 10.39
N LYS A 214 4.02 23.75 9.62
CA LYS A 214 5.05 23.04 8.83
C LYS A 214 6.19 22.48 9.67
N ASN A 215 6.35 22.92 10.93
CA ASN A 215 7.49 22.55 11.78
C ASN A 215 7.02 22.16 13.18
N PRO A 216 6.25 21.08 13.33
CA PRO A 216 5.67 20.69 14.63
C PRO A 216 6.74 20.46 15.69
N TRP A 217 7.83 19.79 15.32
CA TRP A 217 8.94 19.45 16.22
C TRP A 217 9.74 20.67 16.72
N LYS A 218 9.68 21.79 15.99
CA LYS A 218 10.31 23.06 16.44
C LYS A 218 9.42 23.82 17.41
N ILE A 219 8.12 23.80 17.19
CA ILE A 219 7.14 24.57 17.97
C ILE A 219 6.73 23.81 19.25
N MET A 220 6.70 22.48 19.19
CA MET A 220 6.24 21.62 20.28
C MET A 220 6.97 21.88 21.61
N PRO A 221 8.31 21.99 21.67
CA PRO A 221 9.00 22.29 22.93
C PRO A 221 8.63 23.65 23.51
N GLU A 222 8.36 24.64 22.66
CA GLU A 222 7.93 25.98 23.08
C GLU A 222 6.53 25.93 23.69
N ILE A 223 5.61 25.20 23.05
CA ILE A 223 4.26 24.96 23.56
C ILE A 223 4.31 24.25 24.90
N ALA A 224 5.02 23.11 24.99
CA ALA A 224 5.12 22.31 26.21
C ALA A 224 5.71 23.13 27.37
N LYS A 225 6.82 23.85 27.15
CA LYS A 225 7.43 24.70 28.17
C LYS A 225 6.46 25.77 28.68
N LYS A 226 5.68 26.38 27.79
CA LYS A 226 4.75 27.43 28.18
C LYS A 226 3.57 26.88 28.96
N LEU A 227 3.01 25.75 28.55
CA LEU A 227 1.93 25.06 29.27
C LEU A 227 2.34 24.78 30.72
N ILE A 228 3.54 24.20 30.90
CA ILE A 228 4.10 23.94 32.24
C ILE A 228 4.26 25.25 33.03
N SER A 229 4.81 26.31 32.42
CA SER A 229 5.04 27.58 33.13
C SER A 229 3.76 28.27 33.60
N LYS A 230 2.62 28.00 32.95
CA LYS A 230 1.30 28.54 33.33
C LYS A 230 0.51 27.58 34.22
N GLY A 231 1.07 26.42 34.59
CA GLY A 231 0.35 25.39 35.35
C GLY A 231 -0.81 24.75 34.58
N LEU A 232 -0.82 24.86 33.25
CA LEU A 232 -1.86 24.31 32.39
C LEU A 232 -1.59 22.81 32.19
N LEU A 233 -2.44 21.96 32.75
CA LEU A 233 -2.29 20.51 32.67
C LEU A 233 -2.94 19.98 31.38
N THR A 234 -2.18 19.21 30.61
CA THR A 234 -2.68 18.51 29.42
C THR A 234 -3.00 17.06 29.74
N GLU A 235 -4.10 16.56 29.20
CA GLU A 235 -4.43 15.14 29.17
C GLU A 235 -3.64 14.44 28.06
N LYS A 236 -3.55 15.09 26.89
CA LYS A 236 -2.91 14.54 25.69
C LYS A 236 -2.24 15.66 24.89
N ILE A 237 -1.06 15.37 24.35
CA ILE A 237 -0.41 16.17 23.31
C ILE A 237 0.06 15.19 22.24
N GLU A 238 -0.36 15.39 21.00
CA GLU A 238 -0.03 14.54 19.86
C GLU A 238 0.40 15.38 18.67
N VAL A 239 1.37 14.86 17.90
CA VAL A 239 1.75 15.40 16.60
C VAL A 239 1.28 14.40 15.55
N ALA A 240 0.38 14.82 14.67
CA ALA A 240 -0.05 14.08 13.51
C ALA A 240 0.64 14.68 12.27
N GLU A 241 1.47 13.88 11.61
CA GLU A 241 2.09 14.26 10.34
C GLU A 241 1.12 14.04 9.18
N PRO A 242 1.24 14.80 8.07
CA PRO A 242 0.39 14.60 6.90
C PRO A 242 0.54 13.20 6.33
N THR A 243 -0.56 12.62 5.86
CA THR A 243 -0.63 11.28 5.26
C THR A 243 -0.75 11.35 3.74
N LEU A 244 -0.63 10.21 3.06
CA LEU A 244 -0.97 10.14 1.63
C LEU A 244 -2.46 10.38 1.35
N GLU A 245 -3.33 10.15 2.34
CA GLU A 245 -4.75 10.52 2.22
C GLU A 245 -4.93 12.04 2.18
N ASP A 246 -4.22 12.78 3.03
CA ASP A 246 -4.23 14.25 2.99
C ASP A 246 -3.72 14.80 1.66
N VAL A 247 -2.66 14.17 1.12
CA VAL A 247 -2.14 14.48 -0.22
C VAL A 247 -3.23 14.26 -1.27
N PHE A 248 -3.90 13.11 -1.24
CA PHE A 248 -4.96 12.79 -2.20
C PHE A 248 -6.08 13.83 -2.15
N VAL A 249 -6.64 14.07 -0.96
CA VAL A 249 -7.75 15.02 -0.76
C VAL A 249 -7.38 16.42 -1.25
N LYS A 250 -6.16 16.87 -1.01
CA LYS A 250 -5.72 18.18 -1.48
C LYS A 250 -5.55 18.27 -3.00
N LEU A 251 -5.10 17.20 -3.64
CA LEU A 251 -4.90 17.16 -5.09
C LEU A 251 -6.21 17.01 -5.87
N THR A 252 -7.17 16.25 -5.34
CA THR A 252 -8.42 15.91 -6.04
C THR A 252 -9.62 16.72 -5.55
N GLY A 253 -9.54 17.29 -4.35
CA GLY A 253 -10.64 18.00 -3.69
C GLY A 253 -11.73 17.07 -3.15
N ARG A 254 -11.47 15.75 -3.06
CA ARG A 254 -12.44 14.71 -2.64
C ARG A 254 -11.78 13.64 -1.78
N ARG A 255 -12.57 12.94 -0.96
CA ARG A 255 -12.11 11.72 -0.28
C ARG A 255 -12.31 10.50 -1.17
N LEU A 256 -11.43 9.50 -1.05
CA LEU A 256 -11.50 8.26 -1.84
C LEU A 256 -12.81 7.49 -1.61
N ALA A 257 -13.35 7.55 -0.39
CA ALA A 257 -14.55 6.80 0.02
C ALA A 257 -15.88 7.38 -0.49
N GLU A 258 -15.87 8.44 -1.31
CA GLU A 258 -17.11 9.05 -1.85
C GLU A 258 -17.53 8.47 -3.22
N GLU A 259 -16.81 7.48 -3.73
CA GLU A 259 -17.14 6.77 -4.98
C GLU A 259 -17.40 5.27 -4.71
N GLU A 260 -18.45 4.95 -3.96
CA GLU A 260 -19.15 3.65 -3.99
C GLU A 260 -20.62 3.82 -4.39
#